data_AF-A0A172XD49-F1
#
_entry.id   AF-A0A172XD49-F1
#
_cell.length_a   1.000
_cell.length_b   1.000
_cell.length_c   1.000
_cell.angle_alpha   90.00
_cell.angle_beta   90.00
_cell.angle_gamma   90.00
#
_symmetry.space_group_name_H-M   'P 1'
#
loop_
_entity.id
_entity.type
_entity.pdbx_description
1 polymer ?
#
loop_
_entity_poly.entity_id
_entity_poly.type
_entity_poly.pdbx_seq_one_letter_code
_entity_poly.pdbx_strand_id
1 'polypeptide(L)' 'MKLLSREGSKYLCSADIISLFPRHTQYIEGFFGTGAVFFAKPLAHYNILNDNSKFIYKFFIS' A
#
# COMPACT_ATOMS: atom_id res chain seq x y z
N MET A 1 -1.16 -8.23 6.54
CA MET A 1 0.16 -8.74 6.95
C MET A 1 1.08 -7.56 7.28
N LYS A 2 1.87 -7.60 8.37
CA LYS A 2 2.85 -6.55 8.71
C LYS A 2 4.26 -7.03 8.36
N LEU A 3 4.79 -6.58 7.22
CA LEU A 3 6.10 -7.01 6.69
C LEU A 3 7.27 -6.16 7.19
N LEU A 4 7.03 -4.87 7.40
CA LEU A 4 8.04 -3.89 7.80
C LEU A 4 7.50 -3.06 8.96
N SER A 5 8.38 -2.71 9.91
CA SER A 5 8.07 -1.71 10.93
C SER A 5 8.73 -0.39 10.53
N ARG A 6 7.93 0.58 10.12
CA ARG A 6 8.38 1.93 9.74
C ARG A 6 7.39 2.96 10.26
N GLU A 7 7.91 4.13 10.58
CA GLU A 7 7.10 5.30 10.96
C GLU A 7 6.04 5.61 9.89
N GLY A 8 4.85 5.98 10.35
CA GLY A 8 3.74 6.32 9.48
C GLY A 8 3.01 5.13 8.83
N SER A 9 3.35 3.88 9.18
CA SER A 9 2.62 2.70 8.71
C SER A 9 1.13 2.80 9.04
N LYS A 10 0.29 2.61 8.03
CA LYS A 10 -1.17 2.65 8.14
C LYS A 10 -1.78 1.30 8.55
N TYR A 11 -0.98 0.37 9.06
CA TYR A 11 -1.45 -0.98 9.36
C TYR A 11 -2.69 -1.00 10.28
N LEU A 12 -2.66 -0.22 11.38
CA LEU A 12 -3.75 -0.18 12.35
C LEU A 12 -5.04 0.46 11.83
N CYS A 13 -4.95 1.42 10.90
CA CYS A 13 -6.11 2.13 10.34
C CYS A 13 -6.42 1.74 8.89
N SER A 14 -5.82 0.66 8.39
CA SER A 14 -5.96 0.23 7.00
C SER A 14 -7.41 -0.08 6.65
N ALA A 15 -8.14 -0.76 7.54
CA ALA A 15 -9.56 -1.07 7.35
C ALA A 15 -10.42 0.20 7.21
N ASP A 16 -10.21 1.20 8.08
CA ASP A 16 -10.94 2.46 8.03
C ASP A 16 -10.66 3.20 6.72
N ILE A 17 -9.40 3.30 6.31
CA ILE A 17 -9.00 3.92 5.04
C ILE A 17 -9.67 3.22 3.85
N ILE A 18 -9.66 1.88 3.83
CA ILE A 18 -10.23 1.09 2.74
C ILE A 18 -11.75 1.27 2.66
N SER A 19 -12.43 1.42 3.79
CA SER A 19 -13.89 1.65 3.82
C SER A 19 -14.32 2.94 3.14
N LEU A 20 -13.40 3.91 3.01
CA LEU A 20 -13.63 5.19 2.35
C LEU A 20 -13.35 5.16 0.85
N PHE A 21 -12.84 4.04 0.31
CA PHE A 21 -12.53 3.95 -1.12
C PHE A 21 -13.82 3.96 -1.95
N PRO A 22 -13.92 4.81 -3.00
CA PRO A 22 -14.99 4.69 -3.97
C PRO A 22 -14.81 3.40 -4.77
N ARG A 23 -15.86 2.96 -5.49
CA ARG A 23 -15.69 1.90 -6.51
C ARG A 23 -14.68 2.38 -7.55
N HIS A 24 -13.67 1.57 -7.81
CA HIS A 24 -12.60 1.89 -8.73
C HIS A 24 -12.09 0.64 -9.46
N THR A 25 -11.50 0.83 -10.63
CA THR A 25 -10.78 -0.21 -11.36
C THR A 25 -9.25 -0.04 -11.26
N GLN A 26 -8.80 1.13 -10.79
CA GLN A 26 -7.39 1.50 -10.69
C GLN A 26 -7.07 1.94 -9.26
N TYR A 27 -5.98 1.41 -8.72
CA TYR A 27 -5.42 1.84 -7.45
C TYR A 27 -4.01 2.37 -7.68
N ILE A 28 -3.73 3.57 -7.19
CA ILE A 28 -2.43 4.22 -7.30
C ILE A 28 -1.97 4.61 -5.91
N GLU A 29 -0.85 4.07 -5.47
CA GLU A 29 -0.24 4.40 -4.18
C GLU A 29 1.15 5.02 -4.40
N GLY A 30 1.20 6.35 -4.33
CA GLY A 30 2.41 7.12 -4.62
C GLY A 30 3.49 7.05 -3.53
N PHE A 31 3.12 6.63 -2.31
CA PHE A 31 3.96 6.52 -1.12
C PHE A 31 3.74 5.16 -0.45
N PHE A 32 4.21 4.11 -1.11
CA PHE A 32 3.93 2.73 -0.71
C PHE A 32 4.38 2.39 0.72
N GLY A 33 5.56 2.83 1.12
CA GLY A 33 6.12 2.64 2.44
C GLY A 33 6.15 1.16 2.85
N THR A 34 5.29 0.80 3.81
CA THR A 34 5.16 -0.60 4.29
C THR A 34 4.18 -1.45 3.48
N GLY A 35 3.45 -0.86 2.53
CA GLY A 35 2.39 -1.50 1.75
C GLY A 35 1.12 -1.82 2.55
N ALA A 36 0.96 -1.22 3.74
CA ALA A 36 -0.08 -1.61 4.69
C ALA A 36 -1.50 -1.55 4.11
N VAL A 37 -1.81 -0.54 3.30
CA VAL A 37 -3.13 -0.38 2.67
C VAL A 37 -3.27 -1.33 1.48
N PHE A 38 -2.28 -1.35 0.58
CA PHE A 38 -2.26 -2.26 -0.56
C PHE A 38 -2.46 -3.74 -0.18
N PHE A 39 -1.77 -4.24 0.84
CA PHE A 39 -1.89 -5.64 1.27
C PHE A 39 -3.18 -5.95 2.04
N ALA A 40 -3.91 -4.95 2.50
CA ALA A 40 -5.17 -5.12 3.24
C ALA A 40 -6.41 -4.97 2.34
N LYS A 41 -6.31 -4.23 1.22
CA LYS A 41 -7.42 -4.05 0.29
C LYS A 41 -7.54 -5.23 -0.70
N PRO A 42 -8.72 -5.44 -1.30
CA PRO A 42 -8.84 -6.22 -2.53
C PRO A 42 -7.97 -5.62 -3.65
N LEU A 43 -7.39 -6.45 -4.50
CA LEU A 43 -6.68 -5.97 -5.69
C LEU A 43 -7.68 -5.31 -6.66
N ALA A 44 -7.31 -4.13 -7.16
CA ALA A 44 -8.03 -3.51 -8.26
C ALA A 44 -7.61 -4.17 -9.59
N HIS A 45 -8.27 -3.85 -10.70
CA HIS A 45 -7.85 -4.36 -12.02
C HIS A 45 -6.42 -3.89 -12.34
N TYR A 46 -6.11 -2.63 -12.07
CA TYR A 46 -4.77 -2.08 -12.19
C TYR A 46 -4.29 -1.59 -10.83
N ASN A 47 -3.06 -1.94 -10.44
CA ASN A 47 -2.45 -1.50 -9.19
C ASN A 47 -1.06 -0.93 -9.50
N ILE A 48 -0.88 0.36 -9.25
CA ILE A 48 0.36 1.08 -9.53
C ILE A 48 0.94 1.53 -8.20
N LEU A 49 2.15 1.05 -7.89
CA LEU A 49 2.81 1.28 -6.62
C LEU A 49 4.10 2.05 -6.86
N ASN A 50 4.34 3.07 -6.04
CA ASN A 50 5.55 3.87 -6.11
C ASN A 50 6.06 4.20 -4.70
N ASP A 51 7.38 4.28 -4.57
CA ASP A 51 8.03 4.84 -3.39
C ASP A 51 9.38 5.44 -3.81
N ASN A 52 9.77 6.55 -3.18
CA ASN A 52 11.07 7.17 -3.45
C ASN A 52 12.24 6.41 -2.77
N SER A 53 11.94 5.51 -1.83
CA SER A 53 12.94 4.72 -1.13
C SER A 53 13.44 3.57 -2.01
N LYS A 54 14.72 3.65 -2.41
CA LYS A 54 15.42 2.55 -3.08
C LYS A 54 15.36 1.24 -2.28
N PHE A 55 15.34 1.32 -0.95
CA PHE A 55 15.20 0.13 -0.09
C PHE A 55 13.83 -0.53 -0.28
N ILE A 56 12.74 0.26 -0.26
CA ILE A 56 11.38 -0.27 -0.46
C ILE A 56 11.24 -0.86 -1.86
N TYR A 57 11.71 -0.15 -2.89
CA TYR A 57 11.69 -0.66 -4.26
C TYR A 57 12.40 -2.02 -4.37
N LYS A 58 13.63 -2.12 -3.85
CA LYS A 58 14.39 -3.38 -3.86
C LYS A 58 13.69 -4.47 -3.07
N PHE A 59 13.17 -4.17 -1.88
CA PHE A 59 12.55 -5.17 -1.01
C PHE A 59 11.34 -5.88 -1.65
N PHE A 60 10.57 -5.18 -2.49
CA PHE A 60 9.33 -5.73 -3.06
C PHE A 60 9.45 -6.21 -4.51
N ILE A 61 10.49 -5.82 -5.25
CA ILE A 61 10.65 -6.12 -6.69
C ILE A 61 11.81 -7.09 -6.97
N SER A 62 12.77 -7.22 -6.06
CA SER A 62 13.90 -8.17 -6.17
C SER A 62 13.57 -9.48 -5.47
#